data_AF-A0A957VXY6-F1
#
_entry.id   AF-A0A957VXY6-F1
#
_cell.length_a   1.000
_cell.length_b   1.000
_cell.length_c   1.000
_cell.angle_alpha   90.00
_cell.angle_beta   90.00
_cell.angle_gamma   90.00
#
_symmetry.space_group_name_H-M   'P 1'
#
loop_
_entity.id
_entity.type
_entity.pdbx_description
1 polymer ?
#
loop_
_entity_poly.entity_id
_entity_poly.type
_entity_poly.pdbx_seq_one_letter_code
_entity_poly.pdbx_strand_id
1 'polypeptide(L)'
;MNFDQFSFDRRIKAGIQAVGYTTPTPIQQQAIPMVLAGRDVMGLAQTGTGKTAAFTLPILQRLTTGPLRQVRALIVAPTRELAEQIYQVSVELGQKTKVRSVAIYGGVGKTPQVAELRRGAEIVIACPGRLLDLVHDGDIDLSRVEVLVLDEADRMCDMG
;
A
#
# COMPACT_ATOMS: atom_id res chain seq x y z
N MET A 1 5.96 18.07 16.41
CA MET A 1 5.83 17.91 14.95
C MET A 1 4.59 17.10 14.68
N ASN A 2 3.72 17.54 13.77
CA ASN A 2 2.50 16.83 13.40
C ASN A 2 2.55 16.48 11.89
N PHE A 3 1.54 15.78 11.39
CA PHE A 3 1.46 15.40 9.97
C PHE A 3 1.30 16.58 9.01
N ASP A 4 1.03 17.81 9.48
CA ASP A 4 0.84 18.96 8.59
C ASP A 4 2.11 19.37 7.85
N GLN A 5 3.28 19.01 8.37
CA GLN A 5 4.58 19.31 7.75
C GLN A 5 4.79 18.63 6.39
N PHE A 6 4.05 17.55 6.09
CA PHE A 6 4.22 16.78 4.85
C PHE A 6 3.36 17.31 3.69
N SER A 7 2.58 18.38 3.89
CA SER A 7 1.77 19.02 2.84
C SER A 7 0.84 18.06 2.06
N PHE A 8 0.28 17.05 2.72
CA PHE A 8 -0.68 16.11 2.11
C PHE A 8 -1.97 16.80 1.64
N ASP A 9 -2.62 16.21 0.62
CA ASP A 9 -3.97 16.57 0.18
C ASP A 9 -4.96 16.53 1.36
N ARG A 10 -5.93 17.46 1.35
CA ARG A 10 -6.95 17.59 2.41
C ARG A 10 -7.70 16.29 2.68
N ARG A 11 -7.93 15.46 1.64
CA ARG A 11 -8.57 14.15 1.77
C ARG A 11 -7.72 13.19 2.61
N ILE A 12 -6.42 13.15 2.37
CA ILE A 12 -5.48 12.30 3.12
C ILE A 12 -5.36 12.80 4.55
N LYS A 13 -5.27 14.12 4.76
CA LYS A 13 -5.29 14.71 6.11
C LYS A 13 -6.55 14.32 6.90
N ALA A 14 -7.71 14.33 6.25
CA ALA A 14 -8.96 13.88 6.87
C ALA A 14 -8.95 12.38 7.21
N GLY A 15 -8.29 11.53 6.41
CA GLY A 15 -8.05 10.12 6.73
C GLY A 15 -7.15 9.94 7.95
N ILE A 16 -5.99 10.62 7.98
CA ILE A 16 -5.06 10.64 9.12
C ILE A 16 -5.80 11.03 10.41
N GLN A 17 -6.61 12.10 10.36
CA GLN A 17 -7.40 12.55 11.51
C GLN A 17 -8.46 11.53 11.94
N ALA A 18 -9.16 10.90 10.99
CA ALA A 18 -10.20 9.91 11.29
C ALA A 18 -9.64 8.66 11.99
N VAL A 19 -8.41 8.25 11.65
CA VAL A 19 -7.69 7.14 12.31
C VAL A 19 -7.07 7.57 13.65
N GLY A 20 -7.03 8.87 13.94
CA GLY A 20 -6.49 9.41 15.20
C GLY A 20 -4.97 9.56 15.21
N TYR A 21 -4.32 9.60 14.06
CA TYR A 21 -2.88 9.82 13.97
C TYR A 21 -2.54 11.28 14.24
N THR A 22 -1.76 11.53 15.30
CA THR A 22 -1.41 12.88 15.73
C THR A 22 0.04 13.23 15.44
N THR A 23 0.97 12.36 15.85
CA THR A 23 2.41 12.57 15.77
C THR A 23 3.04 11.50 14.89
N PRO A 24 3.78 11.86 13.83
CA PRO A 24 4.45 10.88 12.99
C PRO A 24 5.56 10.16 13.75
N THR A 25 5.68 8.85 13.57
CA THR A 25 6.75 8.03 14.15
C THR A 25 8.11 8.37 13.51
N PRO A 26 9.26 7.99 14.12
CA PRO A 26 10.57 8.31 13.56
C PRO A 26 10.77 7.83 12.12
N ILE A 27 10.29 6.62 11.79
CA ILE A 27 10.37 6.10 10.42
C ILE A 27 9.50 6.90 9.45
N GLN A 28 8.31 7.37 9.88
CA GLN A 28 7.44 8.21 9.06
C GLN A 28 8.06 9.58 8.81
N GLN A 29 8.66 10.21 9.83
CA GLN A 29 9.33 11.51 9.70
C GLN A 29 10.48 11.47 8.69
N GLN A 30 11.23 10.38 8.66
CA GLN A 30 12.38 10.23 7.77
C GLN A 30 11.97 9.75 6.37
N ALA A 31 11.07 8.76 6.27
CA ALA A 31 10.73 8.13 5.00
C ALA A 31 9.75 8.97 4.16
N ILE A 32 8.71 9.56 4.77
CA ILE A 32 7.65 10.26 4.02
C ILE A 32 8.21 11.34 3.08
N PRO A 33 9.08 12.27 3.53
CA PRO A 33 9.64 13.29 2.64
C PRO A 33 10.49 12.71 1.51
N MET A 34 11.16 11.57 1.74
CA MET A 34 11.98 10.90 0.74
C MET A 34 11.11 10.28 -0.36
N VAL A 35 10.06 9.55 0.04
CA VAL A 35 9.12 8.91 -0.89
C VAL A 35 8.30 9.95 -1.66
N LEU A 36 7.85 11.04 -1.00
CA LEU A 36 7.16 12.15 -1.67
C LEU A 36 8.03 12.84 -2.74
N ALA A 37 9.35 12.88 -2.53
CA ALA A 37 10.31 13.38 -3.51
C ALA A 37 10.60 12.38 -4.66
N GLY A 38 9.94 11.21 -4.68
CA GLY A 38 10.12 10.18 -5.69
C GLY A 38 11.45 9.42 -5.56
N ARG A 39 12.07 9.42 -4.38
CA ARG A 39 13.30 8.66 -4.12
C ARG A 39 13.00 7.26 -3.63
N ASP A 40 13.85 6.31 -4.04
CA ASP A 40 13.84 4.96 -3.49
C ASP A 40 14.31 4.98 -2.03
N VAL A 41 13.67 4.17 -1.20
CA VAL A 41 13.91 4.12 0.25
C VAL A 41 14.03 2.68 0.70
N MET A 42 15.12 2.38 1.41
CA MET A 42 15.24 1.17 2.21
C MET A 42 15.01 1.54 3.68
N GLY A 43 13.93 1.06 4.27
CA GLY A 43 13.54 1.35 5.64
C GLY A 43 13.82 0.17 6.57
N LEU A 44 14.82 0.29 7.44
CA LEU A 44 15.08 -0.69 8.50
C LEU A 44 14.35 -0.28 9.77
N ALA A 45 13.21 -0.92 10.05
CA ALA A 45 12.49 -0.74 11.30
C ALA A 45 11.72 -1.99 11.71
N GLN A 46 11.56 -2.19 13.01
CA GLN A 46 10.78 -3.29 13.58
C GLN A 46 9.28 -3.16 13.22
N THR A 47 8.57 -4.28 13.19
CA THR A 47 7.11 -4.30 13.02
C THR A 47 6.43 -3.53 14.16
N GLY A 48 5.32 -2.84 13.86
CA GLY A 48 4.63 -1.98 14.84
C GLY A 48 5.19 -0.56 14.99
N THR A 49 6.23 -0.18 14.24
CA THR A 49 6.82 1.18 14.28
C THR A 49 6.12 2.20 13.35
N GLY A 50 5.02 1.81 12.70
CA GLY A 50 4.28 2.67 11.78
C GLY A 50 4.82 2.70 10.34
N LYS A 51 5.63 1.71 9.94
CA LYS A 51 6.12 1.51 8.57
C LYS A 51 5.00 1.56 7.53
N THR A 52 3.87 0.92 7.80
CA THR A 52 2.74 0.84 6.86
C THR A 52 2.26 2.22 6.44
N ALA A 53 2.03 3.13 7.39
CA ALA A 53 1.62 4.49 7.07
C ALA A 53 2.76 5.31 6.44
N ALA A 54 4.03 4.98 6.71
CA ALA A 54 5.18 5.66 6.14
C ALA A 54 5.25 5.51 4.61
N PHE A 55 4.85 4.35 4.06
CA PHE A 55 4.73 4.16 2.60
C PHE A 55 3.29 4.41 2.08
N THR A 56 2.25 4.12 2.87
CA THR A 56 0.85 4.23 2.41
C THR A 56 0.45 5.68 2.17
N LEU A 57 0.82 6.62 3.06
CA LEU A 57 0.48 8.03 2.92
C LEU A 57 1.05 8.68 1.64
N PRO A 58 2.35 8.53 1.32
CA PRO A 58 2.89 9.06 0.07
C PRO A 58 2.33 8.33 -1.16
N ILE A 59 2.03 7.04 -1.08
CA ILE A 59 1.31 6.33 -2.16
C ILE A 59 -0.06 6.97 -2.39
N LEU A 60 -0.87 7.16 -1.34
CA LEU A 60 -2.16 7.82 -1.45
C LEU A 60 -2.03 9.22 -2.06
N GLN A 61 -1.02 10.01 -1.66
CA GLN A 61 -0.76 11.34 -2.22
C GLN A 61 -0.53 11.27 -3.72
N ARG A 62 0.29 10.32 -4.17
CA ARG A 62 0.58 10.12 -5.60
C ARG A 62 -0.63 9.66 -6.39
N LEU A 63 -1.44 8.77 -5.82
CA LEU A 63 -2.59 8.16 -6.50
C LEU A 63 -3.84 9.05 -6.49
N THR A 64 -3.90 10.00 -5.55
CA THR A 64 -4.99 10.97 -5.41
C THR A 64 -5.18 11.83 -6.66
N THR A 65 -4.10 11.99 -7.45
CA THR A 65 -4.13 12.58 -8.80
C THR A 65 -3.80 11.50 -9.83
N GLY A 66 -4.66 11.30 -10.81
CA GLY A 66 -4.42 10.39 -11.93
C GLY A 66 -5.59 9.47 -12.24
N PRO A 67 -5.38 8.48 -13.14
CA PRO A 67 -6.43 7.58 -13.57
C PRO A 67 -6.89 6.67 -12.42
N LEU A 68 -8.20 6.41 -12.40
CA LEU A 68 -8.84 5.46 -11.50
C LEU A 68 -9.05 4.12 -12.20
N ARG A 69 -9.31 3.08 -11.42
CA ARG A 69 -9.56 1.69 -11.82
C ARG A 69 -8.37 1.04 -12.53
N GLN A 70 -7.16 1.45 -12.17
CA GLN A 70 -5.90 0.96 -12.72
C GLN A 70 -4.89 0.74 -11.60
N VAL A 71 -4.24 -0.44 -11.57
CA VAL A 71 -3.23 -0.76 -10.57
C VAL A 71 -2.01 0.13 -10.77
N ARG A 72 -1.75 1.00 -9.80
CA ARG A 72 -0.67 2.00 -9.84
C ARG A 72 0.30 1.86 -8.66
N ALA A 73 -0.10 1.17 -7.60
CA ALA A 73 0.79 0.77 -6.52
C ALA A 73 0.63 -0.72 -6.22
N LEU A 74 1.77 -1.40 -6.07
CA LEU A 74 1.86 -2.79 -5.66
C LEU A 74 2.62 -2.88 -4.34
N ILE A 75 2.01 -3.48 -3.33
CA ILE A 75 2.65 -3.75 -2.04
C ILE A 75 2.71 -5.26 -1.87
N VAL A 76 3.91 -5.82 -1.71
CA VAL A 76 4.12 -7.26 -1.53
C VAL A 76 4.49 -7.53 -0.08
N ALA A 77 3.78 -8.48 0.54
CA ALA A 77 4.00 -8.91 1.92
C ALA A 77 4.10 -10.45 2.00
N PRO A 78 4.95 -11.01 2.89
CA PRO A 78 5.22 -12.44 2.97
C PRO A 78 4.01 -13.29 3.42
N THR A 79 3.11 -12.73 4.23
CA THR A 79 1.99 -13.49 4.81
C THR A 79 0.65 -12.83 4.57
N ARG A 80 -0.40 -13.66 4.59
CA ARG A 80 -1.78 -13.20 4.45
C ARG A 80 -2.16 -12.21 5.54
N GLU A 81 -1.76 -12.49 6.77
CA GLU A 81 -2.08 -11.67 7.94
C GLU A 81 -1.47 -10.27 7.80
N LEU A 82 -0.23 -10.18 7.31
CA LEU A 82 0.42 -8.90 7.07
C LEU A 82 -0.22 -8.17 5.87
N ALA A 83 -0.56 -8.89 4.80
CA ALA A 83 -1.29 -8.31 3.67
C ALA A 83 -2.66 -7.75 4.08
N GLU A 84 -3.41 -8.45 4.93
CA GLU A 84 -4.69 -7.99 5.49
C GLU A 84 -4.51 -6.75 6.38
N GLN A 85 -3.47 -6.72 7.22
CA GLN A 85 -3.15 -5.54 8.05
C GLN A 85 -2.82 -4.31 7.21
N ILE A 86 -1.96 -4.46 6.20
CA ILE A 86 -1.60 -3.36 5.28
C ILE A 86 -2.82 -2.88 4.51
N TYR A 87 -3.66 -3.81 4.02
CA TYR A 87 -4.90 -3.48 3.34
C TYR A 87 -5.84 -2.66 4.22
N GLN A 88 -6.05 -3.07 5.48
CA GLN A 88 -6.92 -2.37 6.41
C GLN A 88 -6.43 -0.92 6.64
N VAL A 89 -5.13 -0.74 6.89
CA VAL A 89 -4.52 0.59 7.03
C VAL A 89 -4.68 1.43 5.76
N SER A 90 -4.54 0.82 4.58
CA SER A 90 -4.70 1.49 3.29
C SER A 90 -6.13 1.98 3.07
N VAL A 91 -7.13 1.17 3.44
CA VAL A 91 -8.55 1.54 3.37
C VAL A 91 -8.87 2.66 4.36
N GLU A 92 -8.39 2.56 5.60
CA GLU A 92 -8.65 3.54 6.66
C GLU A 92 -8.06 4.91 6.33
N LEU A 93 -6.78 4.96 5.95
CA LEU A 93 -6.11 6.21 5.57
C LEU A 93 -6.66 6.77 4.25
N GLY A 94 -7.09 5.89 3.35
CA GLY A 94 -7.63 6.23 2.04
C GLY A 94 -9.12 6.58 2.03
N GLN A 95 -9.85 6.44 3.15
CA GLN A 95 -11.32 6.47 3.19
C GLN A 95 -11.96 7.74 2.61
N LYS A 96 -11.25 8.87 2.67
CA LYS A 96 -11.72 10.17 2.15
C LYS A 96 -11.25 10.47 0.73
N THR A 97 -10.51 9.55 0.13
CA THR A 97 -10.03 9.61 -1.27
C THR A 97 -10.95 8.79 -2.18
N LYS A 98 -10.64 8.76 -3.48
CA LYS A 98 -11.26 7.82 -4.44
C LYS A 98 -10.41 6.56 -4.67
N VAL A 99 -9.28 6.44 -3.96
CA VAL A 99 -8.32 5.35 -4.12
C VAL A 99 -8.87 4.09 -3.46
N ARG A 100 -9.02 3.03 -4.23
CA ARG A 100 -9.44 1.71 -3.83
C ARG A 100 -8.24 0.79 -3.71
N SER A 101 -8.23 0.04 -2.62
CA SER A 101 -7.23 -1.00 -2.34
C SER A 101 -7.88 -2.39 -2.48
N VAL A 102 -7.09 -3.40 -2.81
CA VAL A 102 -7.50 -4.82 -2.79
C VAL A 102 -6.36 -5.66 -2.21
N ALA A 103 -6.70 -6.64 -1.35
CA ALA A 103 -5.76 -7.64 -0.87
C ALA A 103 -5.89 -8.96 -1.67
N ILE A 104 -4.77 -9.52 -2.10
CA ILE A 104 -4.71 -10.80 -2.83
C ILE A 104 -3.70 -11.76 -2.19
N TYR A 105 -4.15 -12.96 -1.87
CA TYR A 105 -3.32 -13.97 -1.20
C TYR A 105 -3.91 -15.38 -1.35
N GLY A 106 -3.08 -16.39 -1.13
CA GLY A 106 -3.45 -17.81 -1.19
C GLY A 106 -4.35 -18.26 -0.03
N GLY A 107 -4.80 -19.52 -0.06
CA GLY A 107 -5.62 -20.11 1.01
C GLY A 107 -7.12 -19.73 0.97
N VAL A 108 -7.53 -18.83 0.09
CA VAL A 108 -8.93 -18.52 -0.22
C VAL A 108 -9.18 -18.62 -1.73
N GLY A 109 -10.44 -18.75 -2.13
CA GLY A 109 -10.84 -18.85 -3.54
C GLY A 109 -10.29 -17.69 -4.38
N LYS A 110 -9.84 -18.00 -5.60
CA LYS A 110 -9.29 -17.01 -6.55
C LYS A 110 -10.37 -16.08 -7.11
N THR A 111 -11.54 -16.63 -7.42
CA THR A 111 -12.64 -15.93 -8.11
C THR A 111 -13.09 -14.63 -7.45
N PRO A 112 -13.29 -14.56 -6.11
CA PRO A 112 -13.64 -13.30 -5.45
C PRO A 112 -12.57 -12.21 -5.63
N GLN A 113 -11.29 -12.57 -5.53
CA GLN A 113 -10.18 -11.62 -5.70
C GLN A 113 -10.10 -11.10 -7.15
N VAL A 114 -10.29 -11.97 -8.14
CA VAL A 114 -10.39 -11.58 -9.56
C VAL A 114 -11.57 -10.63 -9.79
N ALA A 115 -12.72 -10.91 -9.18
CA ALA A 115 -13.88 -10.02 -9.27
C ALA A 115 -13.59 -8.63 -8.66
N GLU A 116 -12.88 -8.58 -7.52
CA GLU A 116 -12.48 -7.31 -6.90
C GLU A 116 -11.51 -6.51 -7.78
N LEU A 117 -10.53 -7.17 -8.40
CA LEU A 117 -9.60 -6.57 -9.37
C LEU A 117 -10.33 -6.03 -10.60
N ARG A 118 -11.29 -6.79 -11.17
CA ARG A 118 -12.09 -6.35 -12.33
C ARG A 118 -12.98 -5.13 -12.05
N ARG A 119 -13.43 -4.96 -10.80
CA ARG A 119 -14.11 -3.73 -10.37
C ARG A 119 -13.18 -2.50 -10.41
N GLY A 120 -11.86 -2.71 -10.39
CA GLY A 120 -10.80 -1.70 -10.52
C GLY A 120 -10.23 -1.27 -9.18
N ALA A 121 -8.90 -1.30 -9.03
CA ALA A 121 -8.20 -0.87 -7.82
C ALA A 121 -6.92 -0.11 -8.20
N GLU A 122 -6.54 0.88 -7.39
CA GLU A 122 -5.27 1.59 -7.59
C GLU A 122 -4.14 1.02 -6.74
N ILE A 123 -4.45 0.44 -5.58
CA ILE A 123 -3.49 -0.22 -4.71
C ILE A 123 -3.81 -1.72 -4.67
N VAL A 124 -2.82 -2.55 -4.98
CA VAL A 124 -2.89 -4.00 -4.78
C VAL A 124 -1.89 -4.39 -3.69
N ILE A 125 -2.39 -5.05 -2.65
CA ILE A 125 -1.58 -5.63 -1.58
C ILE A 125 -1.58 -7.14 -1.79
N ALA A 126 -0.42 -7.76 -1.91
CA ALA A 126 -0.31 -9.11 -2.42
C ALA A 126 0.67 -9.99 -1.65
N CYS A 127 0.34 -11.28 -1.50
CA CYS A 127 1.35 -12.31 -1.24
C CYS A 127 1.94 -12.84 -2.55
N PRO A 128 3.25 -13.17 -2.60
CA PRO A 128 3.95 -13.53 -3.84
C PRO A 128 3.27 -14.62 -4.69
N GLY A 129 2.92 -15.77 -4.08
CA GLY A 129 2.35 -16.89 -4.85
C GLY A 129 1.06 -16.52 -5.59
N ARG A 130 0.09 -15.92 -4.90
CA ARG A 130 -1.18 -15.51 -5.53
C ARG A 130 -0.98 -14.39 -6.57
N LEU A 131 -0.04 -13.48 -6.33
CA LEU A 131 0.30 -12.45 -7.30
C LEU A 131 0.80 -13.07 -8.61
N LEU A 132 1.72 -14.04 -8.52
CA LEU A 132 2.27 -14.74 -9.67
C LEU A 132 1.19 -15.53 -10.42
N ASP A 133 0.28 -16.23 -9.71
CA ASP A 133 -0.86 -16.92 -10.34
C ASP A 133 -1.73 -15.96 -11.16
N LEU A 134 -2.03 -14.79 -10.60
CA LEU A 134 -2.88 -13.79 -11.25
C LEU A 134 -2.19 -13.15 -12.45
N VAL A 135 -0.87 -12.92 -12.38
CA VAL A 135 -0.06 -12.42 -13.50
C VAL A 135 0.01 -13.46 -14.62
N HIS A 136 0.26 -14.73 -14.28
CA HIS A 136 0.34 -15.81 -15.25
C HIS A 136 -0.96 -16.00 -16.01
N ASP A 137 -2.09 -15.96 -15.31
CA ASP A 137 -3.42 -16.12 -15.90
C ASP A 137 -3.95 -14.85 -16.59
N GLY A 138 -3.21 -13.74 -16.55
CA GLY A 138 -3.61 -12.47 -17.16
C GLY A 138 -4.78 -11.77 -16.45
N ASP A 139 -5.04 -12.11 -15.19
CA ASP A 139 -6.13 -11.55 -14.37
C ASP A 139 -5.76 -10.20 -13.73
N ILE A 140 -4.49 -9.79 -13.79
CA ILE A 140 -3.99 -8.50 -13.30
C ILE A 140 -3.02 -7.86 -14.30
N ASP A 141 -3.21 -6.57 -14.57
CA ASP A 141 -2.29 -5.75 -15.37
C ASP A 141 -1.43 -4.87 -14.46
N LEU A 142 -0.12 -5.10 -14.47
CA LEU A 142 0.87 -4.37 -13.69
C LEU A 142 1.69 -3.37 -14.51
N SER A 143 1.39 -3.19 -15.81
CA SER A 143 2.15 -2.32 -16.73
C SER A 143 2.15 -0.83 -16.35
N ARG A 144 1.35 -0.46 -15.36
CA ARG A 144 1.05 0.91 -14.93
C ARG A 144 1.40 1.15 -13.47
N VAL A 145 2.03 0.17 -12.83
CA VAL A 145 2.57 0.30 -11.48
C VAL A 145 3.65 1.39 -11.50
N GLU A 146 3.46 2.38 -10.64
CA GLU A 146 4.38 3.50 -10.43
C GLU A 146 5.14 3.40 -9.11
N VAL A 147 4.61 2.62 -8.16
CA VAL A 147 5.20 2.42 -6.84
C VAL A 147 5.17 0.94 -6.49
N LEU A 148 6.33 0.38 -6.14
CA LEU A 148 6.48 -0.95 -5.59
C LEU A 148 6.95 -0.84 -4.14
N VAL A 149 6.31 -1.60 -3.25
CA VAL A 149 6.76 -1.78 -1.86
C VAL A 149 6.98 -3.26 -1.61
N LEU A 150 8.12 -3.60 -1.01
CA LEU A 150 8.42 -4.94 -0.50
C LEU A 150 8.52 -4.83 1.03
N ASP A 151 7.50 -5.30 1.76
CA ASP A 151 7.50 -5.29 3.22
C ASP A 151 7.97 -6.65 3.77
N GLU A 152 8.80 -6.62 4.81
CA GLU A 152 9.51 -7.81 5.32
C GLU A 152 10.22 -8.59 4.20
N ALA A 153 10.99 -7.88 3.37
CA ALA A 153 11.70 -8.45 2.21
C ALA A 153 12.75 -9.51 2.58
N ASP A 154 13.38 -9.36 3.75
CA ASP A 154 14.25 -10.37 4.37
C ASP A 154 13.50 -11.69 4.58
N ARG A 155 12.30 -11.62 5.18
CA ARG A 155 11.44 -12.79 5.39
C ARG A 155 10.96 -13.38 4.06
N MET A 156 10.66 -12.55 3.06
CA MET A 156 10.31 -13.06 1.73
C MET A 156 11.47 -13.85 1.11
N CYS A 157 12.71 -13.36 1.22
CA CYS A 157 13.90 -14.09 0.76
C CYS A 157 14.09 -15.43 1.47
N ASP A 158 13.80 -15.51 2.76
CA ASP A 158 13.94 -16.75 3.55
C ASP A 158 12.89 -17.82 3.18
N MET A 159 11.76 -17.40 2.58
CA MET A 159 10.67 -18.30 2.19
C MET A 159 10.86 -18.96 0.81
N GLY A 160 11.90 -18.55 0.06
CA GLY A 160 12.20 -19.02 -1.30
C GLY A 160 11.48 -18.26 -2.40
#